data_AF-A0A353D4B6-F1
#
_entry.id   AF-A0A353D4B6-F1
#
_cell.length_a   1.000
_cell.length_b   1.000
_cell.length_c   1.000
_cell.angle_alpha   90.00
_cell.angle_beta   90.00
_cell.angle_gamma   90.00
#
_symmetry.space_group_name_H-M   'P 1'
#
loop_
_entity.id
_entity.type
_entity.pdbx_description
1 polymer ?
#
loop_
_entity_poly.entity_id
_entity_poly.type
_entity_poly.pdbx_seq_one_letter_code
_entity_poly.pdbx_strand_id
1 'polypeptide(L)'
;LLQWVMQHHPEKADHIAAKLRQWGGNSSGVNIANIDNLGEVHPDTFWWHYDLGNVRQRPFSEIWMDTSDPIMKGLKATPRLIKGRCGECRYFDICGGNTRVRAMQLTGDPWAEDPACYLTDAEIRPINRAEVCDMPIHRTGVL
;
A
#
# COMPACT_ATOMS: atom_id res chain seq x y z
N LEU A 1 -2.24 -10.67 7.85
CA LEU A 1 -2.02 -10.32 9.28
C LEU A 1 -3.32 -9.96 10.00
N LEU A 2 -3.99 -8.85 9.68
CA LEU A 2 -5.18 -8.40 10.44
C LEU A 2 -6.28 -9.47 10.55
N GLN A 3 -6.67 -10.10 9.43
CA GLN A 3 -7.66 -11.17 9.41
C GLN A 3 -7.26 -12.34 10.34
N TRP A 4 -5.98 -12.72 10.31
CA TRP A 4 -5.46 -13.78 11.20
C TRP A 4 -5.56 -13.38 12.68
N VAL A 5 -5.21 -12.13 13.02
CA VAL A 5 -5.35 -11.60 14.39
C VAL A 5 -6.80 -11.59 14.84
N MET A 6 -7.74 -11.19 13.98
CA MET A 6 -9.17 -11.21 14.31
C MET A 6 -9.67 -12.63 14.64
N GLN A 7 -9.11 -13.66 13.99
CA GLN A 7 -9.50 -15.05 14.21
C GLN A 7 -8.86 -15.66 15.47
N HIS A 8 -7.61 -15.33 15.77
CA HIS A 8 -6.83 -16.02 16.81
C HIS A 8 -6.63 -15.19 18.09
N HIS A 9 -6.72 -13.86 17.99
CA HIS A 9 -6.51 -12.89 19.07
C HIS A 9 -7.46 -11.70 18.94
N PRO A 10 -8.79 -11.91 18.96
CA PRO A 10 -9.78 -10.87 18.72
C PRO A 10 -9.65 -9.68 19.69
N GLU A 11 -9.18 -9.90 20.92
CA GLU A 11 -8.92 -8.87 21.92
C GLU A 11 -7.82 -7.88 21.52
N LYS A 12 -6.95 -8.27 20.57
CA LYS A 12 -5.87 -7.41 20.04
C LYS A 12 -6.23 -6.78 18.69
N ALA A 13 -7.36 -7.15 18.10
CA ALA A 13 -7.69 -6.78 16.72
C ALA A 13 -7.70 -5.26 16.51
N ASP A 14 -8.36 -4.51 17.40
CA ASP A 14 -8.45 -3.04 17.29
C ASP A 14 -7.09 -2.36 17.46
N HIS A 15 -6.28 -2.85 18.41
CA HIS A 15 -4.93 -2.33 18.62
C HIS A 15 -4.04 -2.54 17.39
N ILE A 16 -4.03 -3.76 16.84
CA ILE A 16 -3.24 -4.07 15.63
C ILE A 16 -3.77 -3.32 14.42
N ALA A 17 -5.09 -3.18 14.26
CA ALA A 17 -5.67 -2.40 13.18
C ALA A 17 -5.24 -0.93 13.24
N ALA A 18 -5.21 -0.33 14.44
CA ALA A 18 -4.71 1.04 14.63
C ALA A 18 -3.23 1.17 14.23
N LYS A 19 -2.37 0.21 14.59
CA LYS A 19 -0.96 0.20 14.19
C LYS A 19 -0.78 0.04 12.68
N LEU A 20 -1.58 -0.81 12.05
CA LEU A 20 -1.53 -1.00 10.60
C LEU A 20 -1.98 0.25 9.83
N ARG A 21 -3.03 0.94 10.31
CA ARG A 21 -3.44 2.24 9.75
C ARG A 21 -2.40 3.33 9.92
N GLN A 22 -1.75 3.37 11.09
CA GLN A 22 -0.65 4.30 11.35
C GLN A 22 0.51 4.07 10.38
N TRP A 23 0.78 2.81 10.01
CA TRP A 23 1.79 2.47 9.00
C TRP A 23 1.37 2.85 7.57
N GLY A 24 0.07 2.75 7.24
CA GLY A 24 -0.48 3.17 5.94
C GLY A 24 -0.15 2.25 4.76
N GLY A 25 0.51 1.13 5.01
CA GLY A 25 0.80 0.08 4.03
C GLY A 25 1.99 0.41 3.13
N ASN A 26 1.77 0.52 1.83
CA ASN A 26 2.83 0.77 0.87
C ASN A 26 3.58 2.09 1.15
N SER A 27 4.85 1.95 1.52
CA SER A 27 5.71 3.02 2.06
C SER A 27 6.68 3.63 1.04
N SER A 28 6.57 3.25 -0.24
CA SER A 28 7.37 3.82 -1.33
C SER A 28 7.19 5.34 -1.38
N GLY A 29 8.28 6.11 -1.45
CA GLY A 29 8.20 7.58 -1.50
C GLY A 29 7.81 8.26 -0.18
N VAL A 30 7.58 7.48 0.89
CA VAL A 30 7.10 7.96 2.20
C VAL A 30 8.09 7.60 3.32
N ASN A 31 8.13 6.33 3.73
CA ASN A 31 8.97 5.85 4.84
C ASN A 31 10.16 5.01 4.36
N ILE A 32 10.15 4.58 3.10
CA ILE A 32 11.23 3.81 2.48
C ILE A 32 11.71 4.58 1.25
N ALA A 33 13.01 4.64 1.07
CA ALA A 33 13.71 5.13 -0.12
C ALA A 33 14.83 4.15 -0.46
N ASN A 34 15.34 4.19 -1.69
CA ASN A 34 16.55 3.48 -2.08
C ASN A 34 17.53 4.46 -2.73
N ILE A 35 18.82 4.31 -2.44
CA ILE A 35 19.89 5.01 -3.16
C ILE A 35 20.79 3.91 -3.72
N ASP A 36 20.92 3.84 -5.04
CA ASP A 36 21.70 2.79 -5.67
C ASP A 36 23.22 3.03 -5.59
N ASN A 37 24.01 2.14 -6.19
CA ASN A 37 25.47 2.24 -6.20
C ASN A 37 26.02 3.36 -7.10
N LEU A 38 25.19 3.97 -7.95
CA LEU A 38 25.54 5.14 -8.77
C LEU A 38 25.14 6.45 -8.10
N GLY A 39 24.36 6.38 -7.01
CA GLY A 39 23.84 7.51 -6.26
C GLY A 39 22.45 7.96 -6.70
N GLU A 40 21.78 7.22 -7.59
CA GLU A 40 20.41 7.51 -8.00
C GLU A 40 19.44 7.20 -6.87
N VAL A 41 18.51 8.12 -6.63
CA VAL A 41 17.46 8.00 -5.61
C VAL A 41 16.21 7.41 -6.25
N HIS A 42 15.68 6.35 -5.66
CA HIS A 42 14.45 5.68 -6.11
C HIS A 42 13.39 5.68 -5.00
N PRO A 43 12.10 5.62 -5.35
CA PRO A 43 11.01 5.54 -4.39
C PRO A 43 11.09 4.40 -3.37
N ASP A 44 11.60 3.24 -3.77
CA ASP A 44 11.99 2.12 -2.90
C ASP A 44 12.95 1.17 -3.66
N THR A 45 13.34 0.06 -3.04
CA THR A 45 14.29 -0.93 -3.57
C THR A 45 13.85 -1.65 -4.84
N PHE A 46 12.59 -1.55 -5.27
CA PHE A 46 12.06 -2.18 -6.48
C PHE A 46 11.95 -1.22 -7.66
N TRP A 47 12.15 0.10 -7.47
CA TRP A 47 11.95 1.13 -8.49
C TRP A 47 13.23 1.49 -9.29
N TRP A 48 14.12 0.53 -9.54
CA TRP A 48 15.41 0.79 -10.22
C TRP A 48 15.30 1.35 -11.64
N HIS A 49 14.10 1.42 -12.22
CA HIS A 49 13.85 2.01 -13.54
C HIS A 49 13.35 3.46 -13.48
N TYR A 50 13.20 4.03 -12.29
CA TYR A 50 12.69 5.39 -12.10
C TYR A 50 13.59 6.17 -11.15
N ASP A 51 14.22 7.21 -11.69
CA ASP A 51 15.20 8.01 -10.97
C ASP A 51 14.58 9.34 -10.54
N LEU A 52 14.67 9.64 -9.25
CA LEU A 52 14.20 10.92 -8.67
C LEU A 52 15.28 12.01 -8.72
N GLY A 53 16.52 11.60 -8.98
CA GLY A 53 17.71 12.43 -9.01
C GLY A 53 18.88 11.76 -8.30
N ASN A 54 20.06 12.36 -8.40
CA ASN A 54 21.29 11.78 -7.90
C ASN A 54 21.88 12.56 -6.71
N VAL A 55 22.24 11.88 -5.62
CA VAL A 55 22.80 12.49 -4.39
C VAL A 55 24.18 13.12 -4.58
N ARG A 56 24.88 12.78 -5.67
CA ARG A 56 26.15 13.40 -6.08
C ARG A 56 25.94 14.79 -6.68
N GLN A 57 24.70 15.14 -7.04
CA GLN A 57 24.34 16.40 -7.70
C GLN A 57 23.56 17.35 -6.79
N ARG A 58 22.61 16.83 -5.99
CA ARG A 58 21.89 17.63 -4.98
C ARG A 58 21.70 16.85 -3.67
N PRO A 59 21.50 17.52 -2.52
CA PRO A 59 21.25 16.84 -1.24
C PRO A 59 20.03 15.91 -1.29
N PHE A 60 20.13 14.73 -0.67
CA PHE A 60 19.02 13.77 -0.61
C PHE A 60 17.73 14.40 -0.07
N SER A 61 17.81 15.28 0.93
CA SER A 61 16.64 15.96 1.51
C SER A 61 15.88 16.79 0.50
N GLU A 62 16.57 17.40 -0.48
CA GLU A 62 15.93 18.16 -1.54
C GLU A 62 15.28 17.23 -2.57
N ILE A 63 15.98 16.18 -3.00
CA ILE A 63 15.42 15.16 -3.91
C ILE A 63 14.17 14.53 -3.30
N TRP A 64 14.28 14.12 -2.04
CA TRP A 64 13.25 13.36 -1.36
C TRP A 64 11.98 14.17 -1.07
N MET A 65 12.09 15.48 -0.91
CA MET A 65 10.96 16.37 -0.65
C MET A 65 10.39 17.01 -1.91
N ASP A 66 11.05 16.85 -3.06
CA ASP A 66 10.63 17.39 -4.34
C ASP A 66 9.34 16.69 -4.82
N THR A 67 8.24 17.45 -4.88
CA THR A 67 6.94 16.99 -5.39
C THR A 67 6.59 17.60 -6.75
N SER A 68 7.59 18.21 -7.42
CA SER A 68 7.45 18.54 -8.85
C SER A 68 7.44 17.28 -9.71
N ASP A 69 8.10 16.21 -9.25
CA ASP A 69 8.00 14.87 -9.82
C ASP A 69 6.59 14.27 -9.58
N PRO A 70 5.86 13.86 -10.64
CA PRO A 70 4.51 13.33 -10.51
C PRO A 70 4.41 12.03 -9.69
N ILE A 71 5.43 11.16 -9.73
CA ILE A 71 5.48 9.94 -8.92
C ILE A 71 5.62 10.31 -7.45
N MET A 72 6.57 11.17 -7.09
CA MET A 72 6.73 11.59 -5.69
C MET A 72 5.52 12.34 -5.16
N LYS A 73 4.91 13.21 -5.98
CA LYS A 73 3.66 13.89 -5.63
C LYS A 73 2.55 12.90 -5.27
N GLY A 74 2.35 11.86 -6.08
CA GLY A 74 1.34 10.85 -5.81
C GLY A 74 1.71 9.90 -4.67
N LEU A 75 2.98 9.54 -4.52
CA LEU A 75 3.43 8.64 -3.45
C LEU A 75 3.28 9.28 -2.07
N LYS A 76 3.55 10.58 -1.95
CA LYS A 76 3.41 11.37 -0.70
C LYS A 76 1.97 11.83 -0.41
N ALA A 77 1.06 11.74 -1.37
CA ALA A 77 -0.33 12.15 -1.17
C ALA A 77 -1.00 11.36 -0.03
N THR A 78 -1.70 12.06 0.86
CA THR A 78 -2.41 11.46 2.00
C THR A 78 -3.86 11.95 2.04
N PRO A 79 -4.86 11.06 1.81
CA PRO A 79 -4.71 9.69 1.32
C PRO A 79 -4.19 9.66 -0.12
N ARG A 80 -3.51 8.57 -0.49
CA ARG A 80 -3.09 8.33 -1.87
C ARG A 80 -4.32 8.09 -2.74
N LEU A 81 -4.35 8.66 -3.95
CA LEU A 81 -5.45 8.47 -4.90
C LEU A 81 -5.10 7.35 -5.87
N ILE A 82 -5.84 6.25 -5.82
CA ILE A 82 -5.64 5.05 -6.66
C ILE A 82 -6.95 4.74 -7.36
N LYS A 83 -6.86 4.37 -8.64
CA LYS A 83 -8.01 4.10 -9.49
C LYS A 83 -8.65 2.75 -9.17
N GLY A 84 -9.84 2.54 -9.73
CA GLY A 84 -10.53 1.26 -9.71
C GLY A 84 -10.99 0.83 -8.31
N ARG A 85 -11.03 -0.48 -8.07
CA ARG A 85 -11.52 -1.13 -6.84
C ARG A 85 -10.87 -0.62 -5.56
N CYS A 86 -9.66 -0.08 -5.64
CA CYS A 86 -8.94 0.45 -4.49
C CYS A 86 -9.63 1.68 -3.88
N GLY A 87 -10.35 2.48 -4.69
CA GLY A 87 -11.04 3.69 -4.22
C GLY A 87 -12.19 3.42 -3.25
N GLU A 88 -12.78 2.22 -3.30
CA GLU A 88 -13.89 1.80 -2.44
C GLU A 88 -13.46 0.74 -1.41
N CYS A 89 -12.16 0.42 -1.36
CA CYS A 89 -11.66 -0.67 -0.53
C CYS A 89 -11.60 -0.27 0.94
N ARG A 90 -12.32 -1.01 1.80
CA ARG A 90 -12.34 -0.83 3.26
C ARG A 90 -10.99 -1.02 3.98
N TYR A 91 -10.00 -1.59 3.30
CA TYR A 91 -8.65 -1.81 3.82
C TYR A 91 -7.62 -0.85 3.23
N PHE A 92 -8.05 0.15 2.46
CA PHE A 92 -7.15 1.05 1.75
C PHE A 92 -6.23 1.83 2.70
N ASP A 93 -6.74 2.27 3.85
CA ASP A 93 -6.00 2.95 4.91
C ASP A 93 -4.91 2.07 5.58
N ILE A 94 -5.01 0.75 5.43
CA ILE A 94 -4.01 -0.23 5.92
C ILE A 94 -3.05 -0.65 4.80
N CYS A 95 -3.56 -0.80 3.57
CA CYS A 95 -2.82 -1.35 2.45
C CYS A 95 -2.06 -0.29 1.65
N GLY A 96 -2.63 0.91 1.51
CA GLY A 96 -2.12 1.98 0.66
C GLY A 96 -2.15 1.63 -0.83
N GLY A 97 -2.84 0.56 -1.23
CA GLY A 97 -3.02 0.01 -2.59
C GLY A 97 -1.92 -0.95 -3.10
N ASN A 98 -1.16 -1.59 -2.20
CA ASN A 98 -0.15 -2.61 -2.50
C ASN A 98 1.10 -2.13 -3.29
N THR A 99 1.66 -2.85 -4.26
CA THR A 99 2.94 -2.53 -4.88
C THR A 99 2.76 -1.58 -6.07
N ARG A 100 3.15 -0.31 -5.92
CA ARG A 100 3.03 0.70 -6.99
C ARG A 100 3.91 0.44 -8.20
N VAL A 101 5.11 -0.06 -7.97
CA VAL A 101 6.02 -0.40 -9.07
C VAL A 101 5.46 -1.51 -9.96
N ARG A 102 4.69 -2.45 -9.38
CA ARG A 102 4.05 -3.54 -10.12
C ARG A 102 2.88 -3.02 -10.96
N ALA A 103 2.05 -2.15 -10.40
CA ALA A 103 1.01 -1.46 -11.16
C ALA A 103 1.62 -0.71 -12.36
N MET A 104 2.70 0.06 -12.13
CA MET A 104 3.39 0.79 -13.20
C MET A 104 3.96 -0.15 -14.27
N GLN A 105 4.72 -1.17 -13.90
CA GLN A 105 5.41 -2.04 -14.85
C GLN A 105 4.45 -2.91 -15.68
N LEU A 106 3.30 -3.31 -15.12
CA LEU A 106 2.34 -4.16 -15.81
C LEU A 106 1.29 -3.38 -16.61
N THR A 107 0.99 -2.14 -16.22
CA THR A 107 -0.12 -1.37 -16.83
C THR A 107 0.34 -0.06 -17.48
N GLY A 108 1.57 0.39 -17.21
CA GLY A 108 2.04 1.74 -17.56
C GLY A 108 1.54 2.84 -16.62
N ASP A 109 0.70 2.52 -15.63
CA ASP A 109 0.11 3.50 -14.71
C ASP A 109 0.39 3.11 -13.24
N PRO A 110 1.20 3.88 -12.50
CA PRO A 110 1.48 3.63 -11.08
C PRO A 110 0.23 3.81 -10.20
N TRP A 111 -0.83 4.44 -10.70
CA TRP A 111 -2.07 4.69 -9.95
C TRP A 111 -3.21 3.75 -10.35
N ALA A 112 -2.93 2.78 -11.23
CA ALA A 112 -3.83 1.68 -11.50
C ALA A 112 -3.93 0.72 -10.30
N GLU A 113 -4.88 -0.20 -10.38
CA GLU A 113 -4.98 -1.32 -9.46
C GLU A 113 -3.71 -2.17 -9.51
N ASP A 114 -3.30 -2.71 -8.37
CA ASP A 114 -2.24 -3.70 -8.34
C ASP A 114 -2.79 -5.10 -8.73
N PRO A 115 -2.31 -5.70 -9.83
CA PRO A 115 -2.81 -7.00 -10.31
C PRO A 115 -2.59 -8.17 -9.35
N ALA A 116 -1.73 -8.03 -8.33
CA ALA A 116 -1.50 -9.06 -7.33
C ALA A 116 -2.37 -8.89 -6.07
N CYS A 117 -3.39 -8.03 -6.08
CA CYS A 117 -4.38 -8.00 -5.01
C CYS A 117 -5.08 -9.36 -4.93
N TYR A 118 -4.94 -10.04 -3.79
CA TYR A 118 -5.52 -11.38 -3.57
C TYR A 118 -6.96 -11.34 -3.06
N LEU A 119 -7.44 -10.18 -2.63
CA LEU A 119 -8.80 -10.03 -2.11
C LEU A 119 -9.79 -10.04 -3.26
N THR A 120 -11.00 -10.51 -3.00
CA THR A 120 -12.13 -10.40 -3.92
C THR A 120 -12.88 -9.07 -3.73
N ASP A 121 -13.75 -8.72 -4.68
CA ASP A 121 -14.57 -7.51 -4.59
C ASP A 121 -15.56 -7.57 -3.41
N ALA A 122 -16.01 -8.77 -3.04
CA ALA A 122 -16.85 -8.98 -1.87
C ALA A 122 -16.11 -8.67 -0.57
N GLU A 123 -14.83 -9.05 -0.46
CA GLU A 123 -14.03 -8.84 0.75
C GLU A 123 -13.65 -7.37 0.98
N ILE A 124 -13.46 -6.59 -0.08
CA ILE A 124 -13.04 -5.18 0.01
C ILE A 124 -14.22 -4.22 0.26
N ARG A 125 -15.46 -4.65 0.06
CA ARG A 125 -16.63 -3.82 0.33
C ARG A 125 -16.77 -3.57 1.83
N PRO A 126 -17.23 -2.38 2.26
CA PRO A 126 -17.59 -2.14 3.65
C PRO A 126 -18.62 -3.18 4.09
N ILE A 127 -18.31 -3.97 5.13
CA ILE A 127 -19.30 -4.91 5.64
C ILE A 127 -20.31 -4.11 6.45
N ASN A 128 -21.58 -4.21 6.07
CA ASN A 128 -22.67 -3.71 6.90
C ASN A 128 -22.74 -4.58 8.15
N ARG A 129 -22.73 -3.99 9.35
CA ARG A 129 -22.73 -4.75 10.63
C ARG A 129 -23.93 -5.69 10.77
N ALA A 130 -25.01 -5.46 10.01
CA ALA A 130 -26.15 -6.37 9.91
C ALA A 130 -25.82 -7.73 9.24
N GLU A 131 -24.84 -7.79 8.33
CA GLU A 131 -24.50 -8.99 7.56
C GLU A 131 -23.49 -9.91 8.28
N VAL A 132 -22.75 -9.38 9.27
CA VAL A 132 -21.72 -10.14 10.01
C VAL A 132 -22.35 -11.22 10.90
N CYS A 133 -23.59 -11.02 11.37
CA CYS A 133 -24.27 -11.99 12.23
C CYS A 133 -24.64 -13.29 11.51
N ASP A 134 -24.71 -13.27 10.16
CA ASP A 134 -25.20 -14.40 9.35
C ASP A 134 -24.11 -15.10 8.54
N MET A 135 -22.84 -14.66 8.63
CA MET A 135 -21.76 -15.35 7.91
C MET A 135 -21.38 -16.66 8.63
N PRO A 136 -21.57 -17.83 8.00
CA PRO A 136 -21.11 -19.08 8.58
C PRO A 136 -19.58 -19.02 8.70
N ILE A 137 -19.08 -19.23 9.91
CA ILE A 137 -17.67 -19.50 10.14
C ILE A 137 -17.38 -20.82 9.43
N HIS A 138 -16.90 -20.77 8.19
CA HIS A 138 -16.37 -21.95 7.52
C HIS A 138 -15.14 -22.41 8.32
N ARG A 139 -15.39 -23.28 9.30
CA ARG A 139 -14.38 -24.13 9.91
C ARG A 139 -13.93 -25.09 8.82
N THR A 140 -12.92 -24.70 8.05
CA THR A 140 -12.15 -25.67 7.27
C THR A 140 -11.44 -26.57 8.29
N GLY A 141 -12.05 -27.74 8.52
CA GLY A 141 -11.46 -28.80 9.30
C GLY A 141 -10.13 -29.21 8.68
N VAL A 142 -9.09 -29.15 9.50
CA VAL A 142 -7.83 -29.85 9.23
C VAL A 142 -8.10 -31.31 9.57
N LEU A 143 -8.12 -32.15 8.54
CA LEU A 143 -7.90 -33.59 8.65
C LEU A 143 -6.41 -33.87 8.87
#